data_AF-A0AAD2EK18-F1
#
_entry.id   AF-A0AAD2EK18-F1
#
_cell.length_a   1.000
_cell.length_b   1.000
_cell.length_c   1.000
_cell.angle_alpha   90.00
_cell.angle_beta   90.00
_cell.angle_gamma   90.00
#
_symmetry.space_group_name_H-M   'P 1'
#
loop_
_entity.id
_entity.type
_entity.pdbx_description
1 polymer ?
#
loop_
_entity_poly.entity_id
_entity_poly.type
_entity_poly.pdbx_seq_one_letter_code
_entity_poly.pdbx_strand_id
1 'polypeptide(L)'
;MSETTLLTRSAFAARQNWSPSYVTKLGKEGKLVTTPDGKLVDVDATLAKIKRGADPAKEAVRARHEAARIDRDVYSARDTTPDADPSLGHDFQAARAEREYYQAQLARTEYQWVSGLLVSRIAVEDAAEKIGANLRDRIMGLPRQIAPELASMTDPWSVERYLEAALRKVLDDMIAHGANVLSESINDPDRGKLADLSRAGKERYGSMEPIDTS
;
A
#
# COMPACT_ATOMS: atom_id res chain seq x y z
N MET A 1 50.56 -32.34 -17.74
CA MET A 1 51.08 -31.12 -18.39
C MET A 1 49.86 -30.33 -18.83
N SER A 2 49.51 -29.25 -18.14
CA SER A 2 48.33 -28.46 -18.48
C SER A 2 48.65 -27.63 -19.72
N GLU A 3 47.94 -27.83 -20.82
CA GLU A 3 48.06 -27.03 -22.03
C GLU A 3 47.66 -25.59 -21.71
N THR A 4 48.64 -24.68 -21.62
CA THR A 4 48.38 -23.26 -21.43
C THR A 4 47.85 -22.67 -22.73
N THR A 5 46.54 -22.44 -22.82
CA THR A 5 45.98 -21.78 -24.00
C THR A 5 46.22 -20.27 -23.89
N LEU A 6 47.12 -19.74 -24.71
CA LEU A 6 47.41 -18.30 -24.81
C LEU A 6 46.63 -17.68 -25.98
N LEU A 7 45.71 -16.76 -25.69
CA LEU A 7 44.92 -16.07 -26.71
C LEU A 7 45.05 -14.55 -26.60
N THR A 8 44.84 -13.84 -27.70
CA THR A 8 44.68 -12.38 -27.65
C THR A 8 43.39 -12.02 -26.90
N ARG A 9 43.29 -10.80 -26.36
CA ARG A 9 42.10 -10.36 -25.60
C ARG A 9 40.81 -10.45 -26.41
N SER A 10 40.88 -10.17 -27.72
CA SER A 10 39.74 -10.28 -28.64
C SER A 10 39.35 -11.74 -28.90
N ALA A 11 40.31 -12.62 -29.13
CA ALA A 11 40.06 -14.05 -29.32
C ALA A 11 39.51 -14.71 -28.04
N PHE A 12 39.97 -14.28 -26.86
CA PHE A 12 39.43 -14.73 -25.57
C PHE A 12 37.98 -14.27 -25.36
N ALA A 13 37.67 -13.00 -25.68
CA ALA A 13 36.31 -12.48 -25.63
C ALA A 13 35.36 -13.27 -26.53
N ALA A 14 35.77 -13.52 -27.77
CA ALA A 14 34.99 -14.29 -28.76
C ALA A 14 34.76 -15.74 -28.30
N ARG A 15 35.82 -16.42 -27.81
CA ARG A 15 35.72 -17.82 -27.35
C ARG A 15 34.77 -17.99 -26.16
N GLN A 16 34.73 -17.00 -25.25
CA GLN A 16 33.90 -17.06 -24.04
C GLN A 16 32.51 -16.43 -24.23
N ASN A 17 32.20 -15.92 -25.43
CA ASN A 17 30.99 -15.14 -25.73
C ASN A 17 30.81 -13.94 -24.80
N TRP A 18 31.90 -13.26 -24.47
CA TRP A 18 31.91 -12.06 -23.62
C TRP A 18 32.13 -10.81 -24.46
N SER A 19 31.59 -9.68 -24.00
CA SER A 19 31.86 -8.42 -24.66
C SER A 19 33.34 -8.02 -24.51
N PRO A 20 33.98 -7.42 -25.53
CA PRO A 20 35.36 -6.94 -25.44
C PRO A 20 35.57 -5.92 -24.29
N SER A 21 34.52 -5.17 -23.96
CA SER A 21 34.51 -4.24 -22.82
C SER A 21 34.61 -4.96 -21.48
N TYR A 22 33.96 -6.13 -21.34
CA TYR A 22 34.06 -6.96 -20.13
C TYR A 22 35.48 -7.49 -19.90
N VAL A 23 36.16 -7.96 -20.94
CA VAL A 23 37.56 -8.42 -20.85
C VAL A 23 38.51 -7.26 -20.49
N THR A 24 38.25 -6.06 -21.00
CA THR A 24 39.00 -4.85 -20.63
C THR A 24 38.80 -4.50 -19.16
N LYS A 25 37.56 -4.61 -18.66
CA LYS A 25 37.23 -4.40 -17.23
C LYS A 25 37.93 -5.42 -16.33
N LEU A 26 37.96 -6.70 -16.72
CA LEU A 26 38.67 -7.75 -15.97
C LEU A 26 40.19 -7.48 -15.88
N GLY A 27 40.78 -6.90 -16.93
CA GLY A 27 42.15 -6.43 -16.91
C GLY A 27 42.37 -5.30 -15.90
N LYS A 28 41.49 -4.28 -15.88
CA LYS A 28 41.55 -3.16 -14.93
C LYS A 28 41.37 -3.60 -13.47
N GLU A 29 40.54 -4.62 -13.22
CA GLU A 29 40.32 -5.18 -11.88
C GLU A 29 41.43 -6.14 -11.42
N GLY A 30 42.49 -6.33 -12.22
CA GLY A 30 43.62 -7.22 -11.90
C GLY A 30 43.24 -8.72 -11.91
N LYS A 31 42.10 -9.08 -12.52
CA LYS A 31 41.56 -10.45 -12.56
C LYS A 31 41.98 -11.22 -13.80
N LEU A 32 42.57 -10.55 -14.79
CA LEU A 32 43.13 -11.14 -16.01
C LEU A 32 44.58 -11.59 -15.75
N VAL A 33 44.91 -12.83 -16.07
CA VAL A 33 46.30 -13.32 -16.04
C VAL A 33 46.87 -13.17 -17.45
N THR A 34 47.85 -12.28 -17.59
CA THR A 34 48.54 -12.04 -18.86
C THR A 34 49.96 -12.58 -18.80
N THR A 35 50.49 -12.94 -19.95
CA THR A 35 51.91 -13.22 -20.16
C THR A 35 52.80 -12.02 -19.80
N PRO A 36 54.10 -12.20 -19.52
CA PRO A 36 55.03 -11.11 -19.18
C PRO A 36 55.07 -9.98 -20.21
N ASP A 37 54.81 -10.29 -21.48
CA ASP A 37 54.75 -9.31 -22.58
C ASP A 37 53.41 -8.53 -22.66
N GLY A 38 52.43 -8.86 -21.80
CA GLY A 38 51.14 -8.17 -21.69
C GLY A 38 50.18 -8.33 -22.87
N LYS A 39 50.60 -8.98 -23.96
CA LYS A 39 49.86 -9.11 -25.23
C LYS A 39 48.90 -10.31 -25.27
N LEU A 40 49.23 -11.40 -24.59
CA LEU A 40 48.45 -12.64 -24.58
C LEU A 40 47.88 -12.92 -23.19
N VAL A 41 46.62 -13.35 -23.17
CA VAL A 41 45.88 -13.77 -21.98
C VAL A 41 46.03 -15.28 -21.84
N ASP A 42 46.43 -15.71 -20.66
CA ASP A 42 46.34 -17.11 -20.24
C ASP A 42 44.88 -17.40 -19.88
N VAL A 43 44.21 -18.13 -20.77
CA VAL A 43 42.78 -18.44 -20.68
C VAL A 43 42.50 -19.25 -19.42
N ASP A 44 43.28 -20.29 -19.18
CA ASP A 44 43.05 -21.26 -18.11
C ASP A 44 43.35 -20.65 -16.74
N ALA A 45 44.44 -19.89 -16.61
CA ALA A 45 44.79 -19.19 -15.38
C ALA A 45 43.80 -18.04 -15.06
N THR A 46 43.32 -17.34 -16.09
CA THR A 46 42.30 -16.28 -15.94
C THR A 46 40.97 -16.86 -15.45
N LEU A 47 40.47 -17.93 -16.09
CA LEU A 47 39.23 -18.58 -15.68
C LEU A 47 39.32 -19.13 -14.25
N ALA A 48 40.46 -19.72 -13.88
CA ALA A 48 40.69 -20.21 -12.52
C ALA A 48 40.70 -19.08 -11.46
N LYS A 49 41.19 -17.89 -11.82
CA LYS A 49 41.21 -16.71 -10.95
C LYS A 49 39.82 -16.07 -10.81
N ILE A 50 39.05 -16.03 -11.90
CA ILE A 50 37.66 -15.57 -11.88
C ILE A 50 36.80 -16.51 -11.03
N LYS A 51 36.98 -17.83 -11.17
CA LYS A 51 36.24 -18.84 -10.40
C LYS A 51 36.55 -18.79 -8.90
N ARG A 52 37.81 -18.53 -8.52
CA ARG A 52 38.21 -18.35 -7.11
C ARG A 52 37.66 -17.07 -6.46
N GLY A 53 37.42 -16.03 -7.25
CA GLY A 53 36.84 -14.76 -6.77
C GLY A 53 35.32 -14.64 -6.95
N ALA A 54 34.65 -15.71 -7.41
CA ALA A 54 33.22 -15.75 -7.58
C ALA A 54 32.55 -16.04 -6.22
N ASP A 55 32.01 -14.98 -5.62
CA ASP A 55 31.23 -15.03 -4.40
C ASP A 55 29.81 -15.56 -4.71
N PRO A 56 29.41 -16.76 -4.22
CA PRO A 56 28.11 -17.37 -4.53
C PRO A 56 26.92 -16.48 -4.15
N ALA A 57 27.10 -15.58 -3.18
CA ALA A 57 26.07 -14.65 -2.74
C ALA A 57 25.73 -13.56 -3.78
N LYS A 58 26.56 -13.35 -4.81
CA LYS A 58 26.35 -12.31 -5.85
C LYS A 58 25.74 -12.84 -7.15
N GLU A 59 25.52 -14.15 -7.27
CA GLU A 59 24.85 -14.74 -8.45
C GLU A 59 23.38 -14.30 -8.54
N ALA A 60 22.65 -14.28 -7.43
CA ALA A 60 21.26 -13.82 -7.39
C ALA A 60 21.11 -12.35 -7.81
N VAL A 61 22.07 -11.50 -7.43
CA VAL A 61 22.09 -10.08 -7.80
C VAL A 61 22.44 -9.90 -9.29
N ARG A 62 23.34 -10.71 -9.83
CA ARG A 62 23.66 -10.74 -11.27
C ARG A 62 22.47 -11.19 -12.11
N ALA A 63 21.80 -12.28 -11.71
CA ALA A 63 20.60 -12.77 -12.37
C ALA A 63 19.47 -11.72 -12.37
N ARG A 64 19.30 -10.98 -11.27
CA ARG A 64 18.32 -9.88 -11.17
C ARG A 64 18.67 -8.69 -12.07
N HIS A 65 19.95 -8.33 -12.17
CA HIS A 65 20.39 -7.26 -13.07
C HIS A 65 20.37 -7.66 -14.55
N GLU A 66 20.56 -8.94 -14.86
CA GLU A 66 20.45 -9.49 -16.22
C GLU A 66 19.00 -9.54 -16.67
N ALA A 67 18.08 -10.02 -15.80
CA ALA A 67 16.64 -9.95 -16.04
C ALA A 67 16.15 -8.50 -16.26
N ALA A 68 16.64 -7.53 -15.47
CA ALA A 68 16.31 -6.11 -15.65
C ALA A 68 16.93 -5.48 -16.91
N ARG A 69 17.99 -6.07 -17.49
CA ARG A 69 18.53 -5.64 -18.79
C ARG A 69 17.71 -6.19 -19.94
N ILE A 70 17.32 -7.46 -19.86
CA ILE A 70 16.46 -8.11 -20.86
C ILE A 70 15.11 -7.40 -20.93
N ASP A 71 14.50 -7.07 -19.79
CA ASP A 71 13.23 -6.34 -19.75
C ASP A 71 13.35 -4.95 -20.41
N ARG A 72 14.41 -4.19 -20.11
CA ARG A 72 14.66 -2.88 -20.72
C ARG A 72 14.99 -2.95 -22.22
N ASP A 73 15.77 -3.93 -22.67
CA ASP A 73 16.06 -4.11 -24.11
C ASP A 73 14.82 -4.55 -24.89
N VAL A 74 13.93 -5.35 -24.29
CA VAL A 74 12.64 -5.74 -24.88
C VAL A 74 11.69 -4.53 -24.99
N TYR A 75 11.74 -3.62 -24.03
CA TYR A 75 10.99 -2.37 -24.09
C TYR A 75 11.59 -1.35 -25.06
N SER A 76 12.92 -1.22 -25.17
CA SER A 76 13.55 -0.29 -26.14
C SER A 76 13.55 -0.80 -27.58
N ALA A 77 13.59 -2.12 -27.80
CA ALA A 77 13.49 -2.71 -29.14
C ALA A 77 12.06 -2.71 -29.71
N ARG A 78 11.05 -2.46 -28.87
CA ARG A 78 9.66 -2.21 -29.32
C ARG A 78 9.39 -0.76 -29.69
N ASP A 79 10.33 0.15 -29.40
CA ASP A 79 10.16 1.60 -29.57
C ASP A 79 11.01 2.15 -30.72
N THR A 80 11.17 1.37 -31.79
CA THR A 80 11.62 1.87 -33.09
C THR A 80 10.45 1.82 -34.08
N THR A 81 9.45 2.66 -33.84
CA THR A 81 8.52 3.10 -34.89
C THR A 81 9.14 4.28 -35.62
N PRO A 82 9.20 4.28 -36.97
CA PRO A 82 9.52 5.48 -37.74
C PRO A 82 8.33 6.45 -37.62
N ASP A 83 8.63 7.70 -37.25
CA ASP A 83 7.72 8.85 -37.17
C ASP A 83 6.36 8.59 -36.51
N ALA A 84 6.33 8.71 -35.17
CA ALA A 84 5.09 8.91 -34.45
C ALA A 84 4.48 10.26 -34.86
N ASP A 85 3.28 10.23 -35.42
CA ASP A 85 2.42 11.40 -35.58
C ASP A 85 2.33 12.15 -34.23
N PRO A 86 2.72 13.44 -34.14
CA PRO A 86 2.66 14.20 -32.90
C PRO A 86 1.25 14.28 -32.28
N SER A 87 0.20 14.00 -33.06
CA SER A 87 -1.17 13.84 -32.56
C SER A 87 -1.31 12.69 -31.56
N LEU A 88 -0.68 11.54 -31.80
CA LEU A 88 -0.77 10.34 -30.94
C LEU A 88 0.00 10.52 -29.63
N GLY A 89 1.06 11.33 -29.64
CA GLY A 89 1.81 11.69 -28.42
C GLY A 89 1.00 12.57 -27.47
N HIS A 90 0.16 13.46 -28.01
CA HIS A 90 -0.74 14.30 -27.22
C HIS A 90 -1.85 13.46 -26.55
N ASP A 91 -2.43 12.50 -27.26
CA ASP A 91 -3.46 11.60 -26.71
C ASP A 91 -2.90 10.67 -25.62
N PHE A 92 -1.67 10.18 -25.79
CA PHE A 92 -0.99 9.39 -24.75
C PHE A 92 -0.66 10.23 -23.50
N GLN A 93 -0.20 11.47 -23.68
CA GLN A 93 0.03 12.38 -22.57
C GLN A 93 -1.27 12.75 -21.84
N ALA A 94 -2.36 12.97 -22.59
CA ALA A 94 -3.68 13.23 -22.04
C ALA A 94 -4.20 12.04 -21.21
N ALA A 95 -4.15 10.82 -21.76
CA ALA A 95 -4.55 9.60 -21.06
C ALA A 95 -3.67 9.33 -19.81
N ARG A 96 -2.38 9.65 -19.89
CA ARG A 96 -1.46 9.56 -18.74
C ARG A 96 -1.81 10.59 -17.66
N ALA A 97 -2.07 11.84 -18.03
CA ALA A 97 -2.45 12.89 -17.10
C ALA A 97 -3.78 12.56 -16.40
N GLU A 98 -4.76 12.02 -17.13
CA GLU A 98 -6.03 11.55 -16.58
C GLU A 98 -5.83 10.43 -15.55
N ARG A 99 -5.00 9.43 -15.88
CA ARG A 99 -4.67 8.35 -14.96
C ARG A 99 -3.97 8.86 -13.70
N GLU A 100 -2.99 9.76 -13.85
CA GLU A 100 -2.26 10.34 -12.72
C GLU A 100 -3.19 11.20 -11.84
N TYR A 101 -4.12 11.93 -12.44
CA TYR A 101 -5.16 12.69 -11.72
C TYR A 101 -6.05 11.77 -10.87
N TYR A 102 -6.63 10.72 -11.45
CA TYR A 102 -7.48 9.81 -10.67
C TYR A 102 -6.70 9.03 -9.61
N GLN A 103 -5.43 8.71 -9.86
CA GLN A 103 -4.56 8.11 -8.85
C GLN A 103 -4.29 9.08 -7.69
N ALA A 104 -4.05 10.36 -7.98
CA ALA A 104 -3.88 11.38 -6.94
C ALA A 104 -5.17 11.57 -6.12
N GLN A 105 -6.34 11.55 -6.77
CA GLN A 105 -7.62 11.64 -6.09
C GLN A 105 -7.88 10.42 -5.20
N LEU A 106 -7.60 9.21 -5.68
CA LEU A 106 -7.72 8.00 -4.87
C LEU A 106 -6.76 8.03 -3.67
N ALA A 107 -5.51 8.44 -3.87
CA ALA A 107 -4.54 8.60 -2.80
C ALA A 107 -4.97 9.66 -1.77
N ARG A 108 -5.61 10.75 -2.22
CA ARG A 108 -6.18 11.78 -1.34
C ARG A 108 -7.33 11.24 -0.50
N THR A 109 -8.26 10.50 -1.11
CA THR A 109 -9.38 9.88 -0.38
C THR A 109 -8.88 8.84 0.62
N GLU A 110 -7.92 8.00 0.23
CA GLU A 110 -7.28 7.02 1.13
C GLU A 110 -6.59 7.73 2.30
N TYR A 111 -5.84 8.80 2.04
CA TYR A 111 -5.24 9.62 3.08
C TYR A 111 -6.29 10.21 4.03
N GLN A 112 -7.40 10.75 3.50
CA GLN A 112 -8.49 11.30 4.32
C GLN A 112 -9.16 10.22 5.16
N TRP A 113 -9.26 8.99 4.65
CA TRP A 113 -9.81 7.86 5.39
C TRP A 113 -8.86 7.42 6.52
N VAL A 114 -7.59 7.19 6.22
CA VAL A 114 -6.57 6.79 7.22
C VAL A 114 -6.31 7.88 8.26
N SER A 115 -6.39 9.16 7.89
CA SER A 115 -6.27 10.29 8.83
C SER A 115 -7.52 10.51 9.69
N GLY A 116 -8.61 9.77 9.45
CA GLY A 116 -9.87 9.91 10.19
C GLY A 116 -10.71 11.14 9.81
N LEU A 117 -10.37 11.83 8.71
CA LEU A 117 -11.16 12.93 8.17
C LEU A 117 -12.43 12.44 7.47
N LEU A 118 -12.42 11.21 6.95
CA LEU A 118 -13.58 10.56 6.35
C LEU A 118 -13.96 9.30 7.14
N VAL A 119 -15.25 9.13 7.38
CA VAL A 119 -15.84 7.95 8.02
C VAL A 119 -17.00 7.42 7.18
N SER A 120 -17.30 6.13 7.33
CA SER A 120 -18.45 5.53 6.66
C SER A 120 -19.76 6.09 7.21
N ARG A 121 -20.55 6.72 6.34
CA ARG A 121 -21.87 7.25 6.70
C ARG A 121 -22.79 6.17 7.27
N ILE A 122 -22.83 5.00 6.64
CA ILE A 122 -23.68 3.87 7.08
C ILE A 122 -23.27 3.40 8.48
N ALA A 123 -21.96 3.32 8.75
CA ALA A 123 -21.46 2.90 10.04
C ALA A 123 -21.85 3.90 11.15
N VAL A 124 -21.80 5.21 10.86
CA VAL A 124 -22.23 6.26 11.78
C VAL A 124 -23.74 6.21 12.01
N GLU A 125 -24.55 6.06 10.96
CA GLU A 125 -26.01 5.99 11.08
C GLU A 125 -26.47 4.76 11.87
N ASP A 126 -25.93 3.57 11.57
CA ASP A 126 -26.23 2.35 12.32
C ASP A 126 -25.83 2.49 13.81
N ALA A 127 -24.68 3.11 14.08
CA ALA A 127 -24.24 3.37 15.45
C ALA A 127 -25.18 4.34 16.15
N ALA A 128 -25.59 5.43 15.50
CA ALA A 128 -26.53 6.40 16.04
C ALA A 128 -27.90 5.75 16.35
N GLU A 129 -28.41 4.89 15.47
CA GLU A 129 -29.66 4.16 15.70
C GLU A 129 -29.55 3.24 16.93
N LYS A 130 -28.46 2.46 17.04
CA LYS A 130 -28.21 1.60 18.20
C LYS A 130 -28.09 2.40 19.50
N ILE A 131 -27.40 3.54 19.48
CA ILE A 131 -27.24 4.41 20.64
C ILE A 131 -28.60 4.97 21.06
N GLY A 132 -29.39 5.46 20.10
CA GLY A 132 -30.73 6.00 20.36
C GLY A 132 -31.70 4.96 20.92
N ALA A 133 -31.71 3.75 20.34
CA ALA A 133 -32.52 2.64 20.85
C ALA A 133 -32.15 2.28 22.30
N ASN A 134 -30.86 2.16 22.60
CA ASN A 134 -30.39 1.87 23.96
C ASN A 134 -30.74 2.99 24.96
N LEU A 135 -30.56 4.26 24.56
CA LEU A 135 -30.91 5.40 25.39
C LEU A 135 -32.40 5.38 25.74
N ARG A 136 -33.27 5.19 24.73
CA ARG A 136 -34.71 5.08 24.92
C ARG A 136 -35.05 3.96 25.88
N ASP A 137 -34.49 2.77 25.67
CA ASP A 137 -34.82 1.59 26.46
C ASP A 137 -34.37 1.76 27.94
N ARG A 138 -33.23 2.42 28.18
CA ARG A 138 -32.77 2.76 29.54
C ARG A 138 -33.66 3.80 30.22
N ILE A 139 -34.01 4.88 29.53
CA ILE A 139 -34.89 5.92 30.10
C ILE A 139 -36.26 5.33 30.42
N MET A 140 -36.83 4.53 29.52
CA MET A 140 -38.13 3.88 29.73
C MET A 140 -38.08 2.77 30.80
N GLY A 141 -36.92 2.15 31.00
CA GLY A 141 -36.70 1.18 32.07
C GLY A 141 -36.51 1.80 33.46
N LEU A 142 -36.06 3.05 33.52
CA LEU A 142 -35.70 3.73 34.76
C LEU A 142 -36.87 3.85 35.76
N PRO A 143 -38.10 4.27 35.39
CA PRO A 143 -39.21 4.42 36.34
C PRO A 143 -39.49 3.14 37.13
N ARG A 144 -39.44 1.98 36.47
CA ARG A 144 -39.64 0.69 37.13
C ARG A 144 -38.55 0.37 38.14
N GLN A 145 -37.32 0.81 37.89
CA GLN A 145 -36.18 0.57 38.78
C GLN A 145 -36.24 1.46 40.02
N ILE A 146 -36.65 2.72 39.88
CA ILE A 146 -36.62 3.71 40.96
C ILE A 146 -37.95 3.86 41.72
N ALA A 147 -39.02 3.22 41.25
CA ALA A 147 -40.35 3.32 41.84
C ALA A 147 -40.40 2.93 43.34
N PRO A 148 -39.75 1.85 43.81
CA PRO A 148 -39.78 1.49 45.23
C PRO A 148 -39.16 2.55 46.14
N GLU A 149 -38.03 3.13 45.73
CA GLU A 149 -37.34 4.19 46.47
C GLU A 149 -38.19 5.46 46.47
N LEU A 150 -38.73 5.85 45.31
CA LEU A 150 -39.63 7.00 45.20
C LEU A 150 -40.89 6.85 46.07
N ALA A 151 -41.47 5.65 46.13
CA ALA A 151 -42.66 5.39 46.95
C ALA A 151 -42.40 5.52 48.46
N SER A 152 -41.14 5.36 48.89
CA SER A 152 -40.73 5.52 50.29
C SER A 152 -40.41 6.97 50.68
N MET A 153 -40.22 7.86 49.70
CA MET A 153 -39.87 9.26 49.93
C MET A 153 -41.12 10.10 50.22
N THR A 154 -41.05 10.92 51.27
CA THR A 154 -42.15 11.78 51.72
C THR A 154 -41.91 13.27 51.43
N ASP A 155 -40.67 13.66 51.19
CA ASP A 155 -40.26 15.03 50.91
C ASP A 155 -40.14 15.27 49.39
N PRO A 156 -40.86 16.24 48.80
CA PRO A 156 -40.79 16.56 47.37
C PRO A 156 -39.38 16.90 46.88
N TRP A 157 -38.58 17.62 47.68
CA TRP A 157 -37.23 17.99 47.27
C TRP A 157 -36.32 16.75 47.14
N SER A 158 -36.45 15.81 48.07
CA SER A 158 -35.75 14.53 48.02
C SER A 158 -36.13 13.71 46.78
N VAL A 159 -37.41 13.71 46.40
CA VAL A 159 -37.91 13.06 45.17
C VAL A 159 -37.28 13.68 43.92
N GLU A 160 -37.33 15.01 43.79
CA GLU A 160 -36.76 15.71 42.64
C GLU A 160 -35.25 15.45 42.51
N ARG A 161 -34.52 15.56 43.61
CA ARG A 161 -33.06 15.37 43.63
C ARG A 161 -32.66 13.93 43.28
N TYR A 162 -33.43 12.94 43.74
CA TYR A 162 -33.18 11.54 43.41
C TYR A 162 -33.49 11.23 41.94
N LEU A 163 -34.62 11.76 41.42
CA LEU A 163 -34.99 11.61 40.02
C LEU A 163 -33.94 12.24 39.09
N GLU A 164 -33.50 13.46 39.39
CA GLU A 164 -32.45 14.14 38.62
C GLU A 164 -31.15 13.34 38.62
N ALA A 165 -30.72 12.86 39.79
CA ALA A 165 -29.50 12.06 39.92
C ALA A 165 -29.59 10.75 39.11
N ALA A 166 -30.75 10.09 39.13
CA ALA A 166 -30.99 8.86 38.39
C ALA A 166 -30.98 9.10 36.86
N LEU A 167 -31.64 10.15 36.39
CA LEU A 167 -31.64 10.54 34.98
C LEU A 167 -30.24 10.92 34.50
N ARG A 168 -29.54 11.76 35.27
CA ARG A 168 -28.17 12.18 34.96
C ARG A 168 -27.24 10.98 34.82
N LYS A 169 -27.32 10.03 35.76
CA LYS A 169 -26.54 8.79 35.69
C LYS A 169 -26.81 8.01 34.39
N VAL A 170 -28.07 7.84 34.00
CA VAL A 170 -28.41 7.15 32.73
C VAL A 170 -27.83 7.89 31.52
N LEU A 171 -27.90 9.22 31.50
CA LEU A 171 -27.36 10.02 30.41
C LEU A 171 -25.83 9.93 30.34
N ASP A 172 -25.15 10.04 31.48
CA ASP A 172 -23.69 9.95 31.58
C ASP A 172 -23.19 8.55 31.15
N ASP A 173 -23.85 7.49 31.62
CA ASP A 173 -23.57 6.10 31.20
C ASP A 173 -23.74 5.94 29.68
N MET A 174 -24.75 6.59 29.09
CA MET A 174 -25.00 6.53 27.65
C MET A 174 -24.03 7.36 26.82
N ILE A 175 -23.49 8.47 27.34
CA ILE A 175 -22.41 9.22 26.68
C ILE A 175 -21.16 8.35 26.58
N ALA A 176 -20.76 7.70 27.68
CA ALA A 176 -19.61 6.81 27.69
C ALA A 176 -19.83 5.60 26.77
N HIS A 177 -21.00 4.97 26.82
CA HIS A 177 -21.33 3.85 25.94
C HIS A 177 -21.38 4.26 24.45
N GLY A 178 -21.98 5.41 24.15
CA GLY A 178 -22.11 5.90 22.78
C GLY A 178 -20.77 6.19 22.11
N ALA A 179 -19.80 6.74 22.85
CA ALA A 179 -18.45 6.93 22.35
C ALA A 179 -17.79 5.59 21.95
N ASN A 180 -17.98 4.55 22.77
CA ASN A 180 -17.46 3.22 22.47
C ASN A 180 -18.12 2.61 21.24
N VAL A 181 -19.46 2.65 21.14
CA VAL A 181 -20.21 2.10 20.00
C VAL A 181 -19.83 2.81 18.70
N LEU A 182 -19.67 4.13 18.71
CA LEU A 182 -19.20 4.87 17.54
C LEU A 182 -17.78 4.47 17.16
N SER A 183 -16.87 4.39 18.14
CA SER A 183 -15.48 3.99 17.88
C SER A 183 -15.36 2.58 17.32
N GLU A 184 -16.16 1.64 17.80
CA GLU A 184 -16.20 0.26 17.32
C GLU A 184 -16.77 0.20 15.90
N SER A 185 -17.89 0.89 15.65
CA SER A 185 -18.52 0.92 14.32
C SER A 185 -17.63 1.58 13.26
N ILE A 186 -16.89 2.62 13.62
CA ILE A 186 -15.96 3.32 12.71
C ILE A 186 -14.72 2.46 12.41
N ASN A 187 -14.20 1.74 13.40
CA ASN A 187 -12.96 0.95 13.27
C ASN A 187 -13.19 -0.52 12.88
N ASP A 188 -14.43 -0.94 12.64
CA ASP A 188 -14.77 -2.32 12.29
C ASP A 188 -14.10 -2.72 10.96
N PRO A 189 -13.12 -3.64 10.97
CA PRO A 189 -12.35 -4.03 9.79
C PRO A 189 -13.18 -4.79 8.76
N ASP A 190 -14.28 -5.44 9.17
CA ASP A 190 -15.17 -6.18 8.27
C ASP A 190 -16.17 -5.26 7.57
N ARG A 191 -16.54 -4.12 8.20
CA ARG A 191 -17.33 -3.05 7.56
C ARG A 191 -16.49 -2.16 6.64
N GLY A 192 -15.16 -2.24 6.69
CA GLY A 192 -14.22 -1.46 5.88
C GLY A 192 -14.08 -1.90 4.41
N LYS A 193 -14.73 -2.97 3.96
CA LYS A 193 -14.81 -3.26 2.52
C LYS A 193 -15.71 -2.23 1.86
N LEU A 194 -15.08 -1.23 1.24
CA LEU A 194 -15.72 -0.21 0.40
C LEU A 194 -16.79 -0.79 -0.55
N ALA A 195 -16.64 -2.04 -1.00
CA ALA A 195 -17.61 -2.76 -1.82
C ALA A 195 -18.95 -3.04 -1.11
N ASP A 196 -18.91 -3.46 0.16
CA ASP A 196 -20.11 -3.81 0.94
C ASP A 196 -20.84 -2.55 1.40
N LEU A 197 -20.10 -1.50 1.77
CA LEU A 197 -20.65 -0.17 2.04
C LEU A 197 -21.20 0.51 0.78
N SER A 198 -20.58 0.29 -0.39
CA SER A 198 -21.09 0.81 -1.67
C SER A 198 -22.39 0.15 -2.09
N ARG A 199 -22.54 -1.17 -1.88
CA ARG A 199 -23.80 -1.88 -2.14
C ARG A 199 -24.90 -1.45 -1.17
N ALA A 200 -24.64 -1.50 0.13
CA ALA A 200 -25.61 -1.08 1.15
C ALA A 200 -25.96 0.41 1.04
N GLY A 201 -24.99 1.25 0.65
CA GLY A 201 -25.20 2.68 0.40
C GLY A 201 -26.03 2.95 -0.83
N LYS A 202 -25.81 2.22 -1.94
CA LYS A 202 -26.66 2.30 -3.13
C LYS A 202 -28.09 1.84 -2.84
N GLU A 203 -28.28 0.83 -2.00
CA GLU A 203 -29.60 0.37 -1.59
C GLU A 203 -30.32 1.39 -0.68
N ARG A 204 -29.62 2.01 0.27
CA ARG A 204 -30.22 2.98 1.20
C ARG A 204 -30.39 4.39 0.64
N TYR A 205 -29.52 4.85 -0.24
CA TYR A 205 -29.51 6.25 -0.71
C TYR A 205 -29.61 6.40 -2.24
N GLY A 206 -29.74 5.31 -2.99
CA GLY A 206 -29.64 5.35 -4.45
C GLY A 206 -28.22 5.70 -4.92
N SER A 207 -28.02 5.78 -6.23
CA SER A 207 -26.77 6.31 -6.79
C SER A 207 -26.69 7.82 -6.54
N MET A 208 -26.09 8.19 -5.41
CA MET A 208 -25.79 9.58 -5.08
C MET A 208 -24.67 10.09 -6.01
N GLU A 209 -24.90 11.18 -6.74
CA GLU A 209 -23.81 11.87 -7.43
C GLU A 209 -22.81 12.41 -6.40
N PRO A 210 -21.49 12.37 -6.71
CA PRO A 210 -20.48 12.89 -5.80
C PRO A 210 -20.75 14.37 -5.51
N ILE A 211 -20.81 14.73 -4.23
CA ILE A 211 -20.94 16.12 -3.81
C ILE A 211 -19.64 16.82 -4.24
N ASP A 212 -19.75 17.70 -5.25
CA ASP A 212 -18.64 18.53 -5.72
C ASP A 212 -18.20 19.45 -4.58
N THR A 213 -17.11 19.05 -3.91
CA THR A 213 -16.44 19.84 -2.88
C THR A 213 -15.35 20.64 -3.58
N SER A 214 -15.80 21.60 -4.39
CA SER A 214 -14.98 22.69 -4.94
C SER A 214 -14.53 23.64 -3.84
#